data_AF-A0A7K2ZG41-F1
#
_entry.id   AF-A0A7K2ZG41-F1
#
_cell.length_a   1.000
_cell.length_b   1.000
_cell.length_c   1.000
_cell.angle_alpha   90.00
_cell.angle_beta   90.00
_cell.angle_gamma   90.00
#
_symmetry.space_group_name_H-M   'P 1'
#
loop_
_entity.id
_entity.type
_entity.pdbx_description
1 polymer ?
#
loop_
_entity_poly.entity_id
_entity_poly.type
_entity_poly.pdbx_seq_one_letter_code
_entity_poly.pdbx_strand_id
1 'polypeptide(L)'
;ALIDEMRAKDMAVAHGAHMFWNPPTAFDKSVFDKIVSSHQGPSGEPLLRFSPDSDHAELIHAEPRPASQPSPSGRPESIAEDVNLFSRDTGTPDLGGTVHADGQVLHRLHTPGDGDCLFRSLLDTARSRAVPPAWAALNVAGLRTLLRDRLTGSELLTPDVEATPDPVLAVVDDLRMTALAGVGNPEARERIGQRWDRIQQAVVTEGDARQWRRILRDSGYPHLAEVAPTPADARRLGTDGLILAAAESTALWSSPFADALPLALAHTLDLDLRLVGTAPSAPASTFVTPLNPGGNGGTVHLAYNGSDHYDALIPAASLPAPTPTIPAPAT
;
A
#
# COMPACT_ATOMS: atom_id res chain seq x y z
N ALA A 1 3.63 24.84 20.61
CA ALA A 1 4.05 25.12 19.21
C ALA A 1 2.84 25.15 18.28
N LEU A 2 2.28 24.00 17.87
CA LEU A 2 1.13 23.97 16.96
C LEU A 2 -0.14 24.62 17.55
N ILE A 3 -0.47 24.34 18.82
CA ILE A 3 -1.65 24.92 19.48
C ILE A 3 -1.50 26.44 19.66
N ASP A 4 -0.29 26.92 19.92
CA ASP A 4 -0.01 28.36 20.05
C ASP A 4 -0.09 29.07 18.69
N GLU A 5 0.36 28.40 17.63
CA GLU A 5 0.25 28.88 16.25
C GLU A 5 -1.20 28.90 15.75
N MET A 6 -1.99 27.88 16.10
CA MET A 6 -3.43 27.84 15.81
C MET A 6 -4.17 28.97 16.53
N ARG A 7 -3.86 29.19 17.81
CA ARG A 7 -4.41 30.30 18.60
C ARG A 7 -3.99 31.66 18.04
N ALA A 8 -2.75 31.81 17.57
CA ALA A 8 -2.26 33.03 16.96
C ALA A 8 -2.93 33.35 15.61
N LYS A 9 -3.48 32.34 14.93
CA LYS A 9 -4.19 32.45 13.64
C LYS A 9 -5.72 32.45 13.79
N ASP A 10 -6.23 32.62 15.01
CA ASP A 10 -7.66 32.57 15.36
C ASP A 10 -8.35 31.29 14.83
N MET A 11 -7.64 30.16 14.94
CA MET A 11 -8.11 28.83 14.57
C MET A 11 -8.45 28.04 15.83
N ALA A 12 -9.64 27.47 15.87
CA ALA A 12 -10.11 26.62 16.95
C ALA A 12 -10.69 25.31 16.40
N VAL A 13 -10.53 24.23 17.16
CA VAL A 13 -11.24 22.98 16.91
C VAL A 13 -12.44 23.00 17.85
N ALA A 14 -13.64 23.09 17.28
CA ALA A 14 -14.84 23.21 18.09
C ALA A 14 -15.16 21.86 18.75
N HIS A 15 -15.31 20.78 17.97
CA HIS A 15 -15.40 19.38 18.44
C HIS A 15 -15.10 18.44 17.24
N GLY A 16 -14.38 17.32 17.44
CA GLY A 16 -14.06 16.37 16.36
C GLY A 16 -13.24 16.96 15.20
N ALA A 17 -13.43 16.46 13.97
CA ALA A 17 -12.69 16.87 12.76
C ALA A 17 -13.10 18.25 12.18
N HIS A 18 -13.76 19.10 12.98
CA HIS A 18 -14.30 20.39 12.52
C HIS A 18 -13.41 21.55 12.98
N MET A 19 -12.84 22.25 12.00
CA MET A 19 -12.00 23.42 12.21
C MET A 19 -12.80 24.71 12.01
N PHE A 20 -12.74 25.61 12.99
CA PHE A 20 -13.16 26.99 12.88
C PHE A 20 -11.92 27.83 12.56
N TRP A 21 -11.98 28.65 11.50
CA TRP A 21 -10.92 29.58 11.14
C TRP A 21 -11.54 30.94 10.79
N ASN A 22 -11.18 31.96 11.56
CA ASN A 22 -11.56 33.34 11.31
C ASN A 22 -10.34 34.10 10.75
N PRO A 23 -10.20 34.22 9.42
CA PRO A 23 -8.96 34.68 8.80
C PRO A 23 -8.68 36.16 9.13
N PRO A 24 -7.60 36.46 9.88
CA PRO A 24 -7.35 37.82 10.37
C PRO A 24 -6.73 38.75 9.32
N THR A 25 -6.26 38.20 8.19
CA THR A 25 -5.62 38.96 7.11
C THR A 25 -6.30 38.71 5.76
N ALA A 26 -6.13 39.66 4.83
CA ALA A 26 -6.69 39.55 3.48
C ALA A 26 -6.12 38.36 2.67
N PHE A 27 -4.85 37.99 2.93
CA PHE A 27 -4.22 36.81 2.31
C PHE A 27 -4.84 35.51 2.84
N ASP A 28 -5.00 35.41 4.16
CA ASP A 28 -5.64 34.26 4.81
C ASP A 28 -7.10 34.11 4.37
N LYS A 29 -7.80 35.24 4.23
CA LYS A 29 -9.16 35.27 3.68
C LYS A 29 -9.20 34.74 2.24
N SER A 30 -8.20 35.06 1.42
CA SER A 30 -8.12 34.55 0.04
C SER A 30 -7.89 33.03 -0.02
N VAL A 31 -7.12 32.47 0.91
CA VAL A 31 -6.87 31.03 1.01
C VAL A 31 -8.13 30.32 1.50
N PHE A 32 -8.78 30.87 2.54
CA PHE A 32 -10.06 30.39 3.04
C PHE A 32 -11.14 30.42 1.95
N ASP A 33 -11.32 31.55 1.27
CA ASP A 33 -12.28 31.72 0.18
C ASP A 33 -11.98 30.76 -1.00
N LYS A 34 -10.70 30.45 -1.27
CA LYS A 34 -10.31 29.49 -2.31
C LYS A 34 -10.65 28.05 -1.94
N ILE A 35 -10.43 27.66 -0.68
CA ILE A 35 -10.81 26.34 -0.17
C ILE A 35 -12.34 26.20 -0.17
N VAL A 36 -13.06 27.20 0.32
CA VAL A 36 -14.53 27.21 0.34
C VAL A 36 -15.12 27.23 -1.08
N SER A 37 -14.59 28.07 -1.99
CA SER A 37 -15.07 28.14 -3.38
C SER A 37 -14.79 26.87 -4.19
N SER A 38 -13.73 26.14 -3.87
CA SER A 38 -13.43 24.83 -4.47
C SER A 38 -14.38 23.72 -4.00
N HIS A 39 -15.23 23.99 -3.00
CA HIS A 39 -16.13 23.01 -2.37
C HIS A 39 -17.57 23.54 -2.22
N GLN A 40 -18.05 24.28 -3.22
CA GLN A 40 -19.45 24.74 -3.29
C GLN A 40 -20.35 23.73 -4.01
N GLY A 41 -21.58 23.58 -3.53
CA GLY A 41 -22.64 22.85 -4.23
C GLY A 41 -23.21 23.62 -5.42
N PRO A 42 -24.10 23.02 -6.22
CA PRO A 42 -24.64 23.59 -7.47
C PRO A 42 -25.34 24.96 -7.33
N SER A 43 -25.80 25.30 -6.11
CA SER A 43 -26.47 26.57 -5.77
C SER A 43 -25.53 27.61 -5.12
N GLY A 44 -24.23 27.32 -4.99
CA GLY A 44 -23.24 28.20 -4.36
C GLY A 44 -23.18 28.12 -2.84
N GLU A 45 -23.91 27.19 -2.21
CA GLU A 45 -23.81 26.94 -0.77
C GLU A 45 -22.62 26.00 -0.43
N PRO A 46 -21.94 26.18 0.72
CA PRO A 46 -20.91 25.26 1.19
C PRO A 46 -21.46 23.85 1.41
N LEU A 47 -20.73 22.82 0.98
CA LEU A 47 -21.17 21.41 1.00
C LEU A 47 -21.48 20.83 2.40
N LEU A 48 -21.12 21.53 3.49
CA LEU A 48 -21.33 21.13 4.87
C LEU A 48 -21.87 22.31 5.68
N ARG A 49 -23.10 22.19 6.21
CA ARG A 49 -23.60 23.04 7.30
C ARG A 49 -23.97 22.17 8.51
N PHE A 50 -23.87 22.76 9.68
CA PHE A 50 -24.61 22.33 10.85
C PHE A 50 -25.96 23.07 10.84
N SER A 51 -27.07 22.33 10.93
CA SER A 51 -28.35 22.95 11.28
C SER A 51 -28.28 23.41 12.74
N PRO A 52 -28.82 24.59 13.11
CA PRO A 52 -28.68 25.16 14.46
C PRO A 52 -29.13 24.25 15.62
N ASP A 53 -29.92 23.21 15.31
CA ASP A 53 -30.54 22.31 16.28
C ASP A 53 -30.04 20.85 16.17
N SER A 54 -28.88 20.60 15.55
CA SER A 54 -28.31 19.25 15.39
C SER A 54 -26.82 19.18 15.75
N ASP A 55 -26.45 18.20 16.60
CA ASP A 55 -25.08 17.94 17.06
C ASP A 55 -24.24 17.12 16.06
N HIS A 56 -24.73 16.93 14.83
CA HIS A 56 -24.08 16.13 13.79
C HIS A 56 -24.10 16.86 12.43
N ALA A 57 -23.04 16.75 11.64
CA ALA A 57 -22.96 17.35 10.31
C ALA A 57 -23.76 16.53 9.30
N GLU A 58 -24.64 17.18 8.52
CA GLU A 58 -25.41 16.53 7.45
C GLU A 58 -24.94 16.99 6.07
N LEU A 59 -24.85 16.04 5.13
CA LEU A 59 -24.45 16.28 3.74
C LEU A 59 -25.69 16.71 2.93
N ILE A 60 -25.69 17.93 2.40
CA ILE A 60 -26.93 18.59 1.93
C ILE A 60 -27.19 18.36 0.43
N HIS A 61 -26.20 17.82 -0.30
CA HIS A 61 -26.29 17.52 -1.73
C HIS A 61 -25.80 16.10 -2.04
N ALA A 62 -26.58 15.10 -1.67
CA ALA A 62 -26.44 13.77 -2.26
C ALA A 62 -27.27 13.70 -3.54
N GLU A 63 -26.62 13.58 -4.71
CA GLU A 63 -27.36 13.22 -5.93
C GLU A 63 -28.01 11.83 -5.75
N PRO A 64 -29.28 11.65 -6.15
CA PRO A 64 -29.90 10.33 -6.12
C PRO A 64 -29.25 9.44 -7.18
N ARG A 65 -28.43 8.47 -6.75
CA ARG A 65 -27.85 7.44 -7.62
C ARG A 65 -29.00 6.66 -8.30
N PRO A 66 -29.04 6.54 -9.64
CA PRO A 66 -29.95 5.64 -10.31
C PRO A 66 -29.77 4.22 -9.78
N ALA A 67 -30.88 3.60 -9.38
CA ALA A 67 -30.89 2.24 -8.87
C ALA A 67 -30.41 1.27 -9.96
N SER A 68 -29.58 0.31 -9.53
CA SER A 68 -29.13 -0.89 -10.25
C SER A 68 -27.75 -0.81 -10.92
N GLN A 69 -26.70 -1.00 -10.13
CA GLN A 69 -25.99 -2.29 -10.15
C GLN A 69 -25.72 -2.72 -8.68
N PRO A 70 -25.83 -4.01 -8.34
CA PRO A 70 -25.78 -4.44 -6.95
C PRO A 70 -24.37 -4.24 -6.39
N SER A 71 -24.28 -3.56 -5.25
CA SER A 71 -23.13 -3.72 -4.35
C SER A 71 -23.06 -5.19 -3.93
N PRO A 72 -21.89 -5.85 -3.94
CA PRO A 72 -21.71 -7.02 -3.10
C PRO A 72 -21.56 -6.50 -1.66
N SER A 73 -22.68 -6.37 -0.95
CA SER A 73 -22.69 -6.12 0.49
C SER A 73 -22.62 -7.45 1.24
N GLY A 74 -21.56 -7.64 2.01
CA GLY A 74 -21.46 -8.68 3.04
C GLY A 74 -20.03 -8.87 3.59
N ARG A 75 -19.34 -7.77 3.96
CA ARG A 75 -17.96 -7.63 4.52
C ARG A 75 -17.28 -8.93 4.99
N PRO A 76 -16.08 -9.30 4.46
CA PRO A 76 -14.80 -8.71 4.91
C PRO A 76 -13.73 -8.49 3.82
N GLU A 77 -12.72 -7.64 4.08
CA GLU A 77 -11.61 -7.30 3.17
C GLU A 77 -10.33 -6.84 3.94
N SER A 78 -9.90 -7.28 5.13
CA SER A 78 -9.91 -8.55 5.82
C SER A 78 -9.60 -8.31 7.34
N ILE A 79 -9.70 -9.37 8.16
CA ILE A 79 -8.82 -9.78 9.29
C ILE A 79 -8.81 -11.33 9.13
N ALA A 80 -7.91 -11.82 8.26
CA ALA A 80 -8.00 -13.09 7.53
C ALA A 80 -9.44 -13.49 7.16
N GLU A 81 -10.14 -12.53 6.55
CA GLU A 81 -11.54 -12.61 6.07
C GLU A 81 -12.51 -13.39 7.00
N ASP A 82 -12.39 -13.14 8.31
CA ASP A 82 -13.33 -13.42 9.41
C ASP A 82 -13.63 -14.91 9.78
N VAL A 83 -12.57 -15.74 9.81
CA VAL A 83 -12.53 -17.18 10.19
C VAL A 83 -13.16 -18.05 9.09
N ASN A 84 -12.50 -19.08 8.52
CA ASN A 84 -13.24 -20.02 7.66
C ASN A 84 -14.11 -20.95 8.55
N LEU A 85 -15.36 -20.54 8.75
CA LEU A 85 -16.33 -20.92 9.79
C LEU A 85 -16.92 -22.35 9.66
N PHE A 86 -16.98 -23.08 10.79
CA PHE A 86 -17.67 -24.37 11.05
C PHE A 86 -17.15 -25.65 10.35
N SER A 87 -15.88 -25.99 10.53
CA SER A 87 -15.43 -27.38 10.48
C SER A 87 -14.55 -27.69 11.70
N ARG A 88 -15.12 -28.49 12.62
CA ARG A 88 -14.62 -29.09 13.87
C ARG A 88 -13.23 -28.67 14.38
N ASP A 89 -13.28 -28.15 15.62
CA ASP A 89 -12.25 -28.01 16.66
C ASP A 89 -11.69 -26.58 16.89
N THR A 90 -12.26 -25.91 17.90
CA THR A 90 -11.76 -24.77 18.71
C THR A 90 -10.85 -23.74 18.03
N GLY A 91 -11.47 -22.63 17.57
CA GLY A 91 -10.88 -21.56 16.79
C GLY A 91 -9.74 -20.78 17.46
N THR A 92 -8.61 -20.76 16.75
CA THR A 92 -7.54 -19.75 16.84
C THR A 92 -7.26 -19.36 15.37
N PRO A 93 -7.03 -18.08 15.03
CA PRO A 93 -6.55 -17.72 13.68
C PRO A 93 -5.31 -18.55 13.34
N ASP A 94 -5.11 -18.87 12.06
CA ASP A 94 -3.90 -19.56 11.60
C ASP A 94 -2.71 -18.60 11.69
N LEU A 95 -2.25 -18.40 12.93
CA LEU A 95 -1.15 -17.52 13.28
C LEU A 95 0.11 -18.20 12.79
N GLY A 96 0.67 -17.67 11.70
CA GLY A 96 1.89 -18.12 11.05
C GLY A 96 3.14 -17.84 11.89
N GLY A 97 3.19 -18.38 13.10
CA GLY A 97 4.31 -18.22 14.03
C GLY A 97 4.41 -16.85 14.72
N THR A 98 5.12 -16.86 15.84
CA THR A 98 5.50 -15.65 16.58
C THR A 98 6.73 -15.02 15.93
N VAL A 99 6.67 -13.72 15.67
CA VAL A 99 7.76 -12.92 15.11
C VAL A 99 8.20 -11.91 16.17
N HIS A 100 9.51 -11.84 16.44
CA HIS A 100 10.08 -10.84 17.32
C HIS A 100 10.68 -9.72 16.48
N ALA A 101 10.21 -8.49 16.61
CA ALA A 101 10.73 -7.34 15.86
C ALA A 101 10.64 -6.07 16.71
N ASP A 102 11.67 -5.22 16.68
CA ASP A 102 11.73 -3.97 17.46
C ASP A 102 11.42 -4.14 18.97
N GLY A 103 11.81 -5.29 19.55
CA GLY A 103 11.52 -5.62 20.95
C GLY A 103 10.06 -5.98 21.24
N GLN A 104 9.22 -6.09 20.21
CA GLN A 104 7.82 -6.49 20.30
C GLN A 104 7.64 -7.96 19.90
N VAL A 105 6.62 -8.58 20.49
CA VAL A 105 6.12 -9.90 20.11
C VAL A 105 4.91 -9.69 19.19
N LEU A 106 5.09 -10.04 17.92
CA LEU A 106 4.10 -9.91 16.87
C LEU A 106 3.65 -11.31 16.44
N HIS A 107 2.40 -11.44 16.03
CA HIS A 107 1.92 -12.64 15.37
C HIS A 107 1.72 -12.37 13.89
N ARG A 108 2.16 -13.31 13.06
CA ARG A 108 1.92 -13.25 11.63
C ARG A 108 0.52 -13.74 11.31
N LEU A 109 -0.19 -12.97 10.52
CA LEU A 109 -1.45 -13.37 9.92
C LEU A 109 -1.22 -13.54 8.41
N HIS A 110 -1.44 -14.76 7.92
CA HIS A 110 -1.25 -15.07 6.52
C HIS A 110 -2.17 -14.22 5.63
N THR A 111 -1.60 -13.66 4.56
CA THR A 111 -2.33 -12.91 3.53
C THR A 111 -2.23 -13.66 2.20
N PRO A 112 -3.31 -13.74 1.40
CA PRO A 112 -3.25 -14.34 0.06
C PRO A 112 -2.29 -13.61 -0.88
N GLY A 113 -1.53 -14.35 -1.69
CA GLY A 113 -0.59 -13.81 -2.69
C GLY A 113 -1.21 -13.57 -4.06
N ASP A 114 -2.25 -12.73 -4.14
CA ASP A 114 -3.01 -12.43 -5.38
C ASP A 114 -2.68 -11.07 -6.01
N GLY A 115 -1.59 -10.42 -5.55
CA GLY A 115 -1.17 -9.10 -6.00
C GLY A 115 -1.68 -7.94 -5.15
N ASP A 116 -2.48 -8.20 -4.12
CA ASP A 116 -2.98 -7.21 -3.16
C ASP A 116 -2.49 -7.44 -1.73
N CYS A 117 -1.50 -8.33 -1.55
CA CYS A 117 -1.00 -8.72 -0.24
C CYS A 117 -0.46 -7.53 0.59
N LEU A 118 0.18 -6.53 -0.03
CA LEU A 118 0.57 -5.28 0.67
C LEU A 118 -0.65 -4.53 1.24
N PHE A 119 -1.66 -4.29 0.41
CA PHE A 119 -2.83 -3.50 0.81
C PHE A 119 -3.67 -4.25 1.85
N ARG A 120 -3.87 -5.56 1.67
CA ARG A 120 -4.59 -6.39 2.64
C ARG A 120 -3.85 -6.50 3.96
N SER A 121 -2.54 -6.81 3.93
CA SER A 121 -1.77 -6.93 5.17
C SER A 121 -1.71 -5.61 5.94
N LEU A 122 -1.65 -4.47 5.25
CA LEU A 122 -1.73 -3.16 5.86
C LEU A 122 -3.07 -2.90 6.55
N LEU A 123 -4.18 -3.21 5.86
CA LEU A 123 -5.53 -3.06 6.42
C LEU A 123 -5.73 -3.98 7.63
N ASP A 124 -5.31 -5.23 7.56
CA ASP A 124 -5.43 -6.21 8.63
C ASP A 124 -4.67 -5.76 9.88
N THR A 125 -3.41 -5.30 9.72
CA THR A 125 -2.62 -4.74 10.83
C THR A 125 -3.24 -3.46 11.40
N ALA A 126 -3.78 -2.58 10.56
CA ALA A 126 -4.37 -1.33 11.02
C ALA A 126 -5.69 -1.55 11.78
N ARG A 127 -6.50 -2.51 11.32
CA ARG A 127 -7.79 -2.86 11.92
C ARG A 127 -7.66 -3.68 13.19
N SER A 128 -6.54 -4.36 13.42
CA SER A 128 -6.27 -5.05 14.69
C SER A 128 -5.99 -4.09 15.86
N ARG A 129 -5.77 -2.80 15.59
CA ARG A 129 -5.54 -1.80 16.65
C ARG A 129 -6.84 -1.55 17.43
N ALA A 130 -6.70 -1.28 18.74
CA ALA A 130 -7.84 -0.96 19.60
C ALA A 130 -8.67 0.23 19.09
N VAL A 131 -7.99 1.23 18.51
CA VAL A 131 -8.60 2.32 17.76
C VAL A 131 -7.96 2.34 16.37
N PRO A 132 -8.62 1.79 15.33
CA PRO A 132 -8.11 1.82 13.97
C PRO A 132 -7.98 3.26 13.45
N PRO A 133 -6.94 3.56 12.65
CA PRO A 133 -6.83 4.87 12.00
C PRO A 133 -7.94 5.06 10.96
N ALA A 134 -8.34 6.31 10.70
CA ALA A 134 -9.49 6.62 9.83
C ALA A 134 -9.35 6.01 8.41
N TRP A 135 -8.14 5.98 7.86
CA TRP A 135 -7.88 5.39 6.54
C TRP A 135 -8.10 3.88 6.49
N ALA A 136 -8.09 3.16 7.62
CA ALA A 136 -8.37 1.72 7.67
C ALA A 136 -9.83 1.37 7.37
N ALA A 137 -10.71 2.38 7.28
CA ALA A 137 -12.07 2.24 6.78
C ALA A 137 -12.12 2.03 5.26
N LEU A 138 -11.07 2.40 4.52
CA LEU A 138 -10.96 2.14 3.09
C LEU A 138 -10.81 0.63 2.82
N ASN A 139 -11.19 0.23 1.61
CA ASN A 139 -10.87 -1.09 1.07
C ASN A 139 -9.61 -1.05 0.21
N VAL A 140 -9.19 -2.22 -0.28
CA VAL A 140 -8.01 -2.36 -1.15
C VAL A 140 -8.11 -1.45 -2.37
N ALA A 141 -9.24 -1.46 -3.07
CA ALA A 141 -9.47 -0.60 -4.23
C ALA A 141 -9.38 0.91 -3.86
N GLY A 142 -9.89 1.29 -2.68
CA GLY A 142 -9.80 2.64 -2.15
C GLY A 142 -8.36 3.05 -1.85
N LEU A 143 -7.56 2.16 -1.25
CA LEU A 143 -6.13 2.42 -0.99
C LEU A 143 -5.32 2.52 -2.29
N ARG A 144 -5.56 1.64 -3.27
CA ARG A 144 -4.94 1.74 -4.60
C ARG A 144 -5.27 3.05 -5.29
N THR A 145 -6.55 3.45 -5.25
CA THR A 145 -7.01 4.71 -5.84
C THR A 145 -6.34 5.90 -5.16
N LEU A 146 -6.34 5.93 -3.82
CA LEU A 146 -5.68 6.96 -3.02
C LEU A 146 -4.18 7.07 -3.35
N LEU A 147 -3.50 5.92 -3.43
CA LEU A 147 -2.07 5.87 -3.76
C LEU A 147 -1.84 6.42 -5.17
N ARG A 148 -2.57 5.94 -6.18
CA ARG A 148 -2.50 6.43 -7.56
C ARG A 148 -2.72 7.94 -7.64
N ASP A 149 -3.78 8.45 -7.00
CA ASP A 149 -4.06 9.89 -6.97
C ASP A 149 -2.92 10.68 -6.33
N ARG A 150 -2.30 10.14 -5.28
CA ARG A 150 -1.18 10.78 -4.60
C ARG A 150 0.12 10.73 -5.41
N LEU A 151 0.30 9.71 -6.23
CA LEU A 151 1.46 9.55 -7.11
C LEU A 151 1.32 10.39 -8.39
N THR A 152 0.10 10.59 -8.88
CA THR A 152 -0.15 11.33 -10.13
C THR A 152 0.32 12.78 -10.01
N GLY A 153 1.33 13.15 -10.79
CA GLY A 153 1.89 14.51 -10.79
C GLY A 153 2.64 14.89 -9.51
N SER A 154 3.05 13.90 -8.72
CA SER A 154 3.77 14.09 -7.46
C SER A 154 5.26 13.82 -7.61
N GLU A 155 6.08 14.54 -6.83
CA GLU A 155 7.53 14.33 -6.75
C GLU A 155 7.92 13.08 -5.96
N LEU A 156 6.95 12.34 -5.39
CA LEU A 156 7.21 11.11 -4.65
C LEU A 156 7.90 10.03 -5.48
N LEU A 157 7.72 10.04 -6.81
CA LEU A 157 8.36 9.09 -7.73
C LEU A 157 9.70 9.60 -8.29
N THR A 158 10.06 10.86 -8.03
CA THR A 158 11.28 11.47 -8.59
C THR A 158 12.54 10.66 -8.27
N PRO A 159 12.77 10.19 -7.02
CA PRO A 159 13.95 9.39 -6.71
C PRO A 159 14.01 8.07 -7.51
N ASP A 160 12.87 7.40 -7.69
CA ASP A 160 12.79 6.14 -8.43
C ASP A 160 13.04 6.33 -9.92
N VAL A 161 12.52 7.42 -10.49
CA VAL A 161 12.76 7.81 -11.89
C VAL A 161 14.23 8.19 -12.12
N GLU A 162 14.85 8.91 -11.19
CA GLU A 162 16.27 9.26 -11.27
C GLU A 162 17.18 8.03 -11.14
N ALA A 163 16.83 7.09 -10.25
CA ALA A 163 17.55 5.84 -10.09
C ALA A 163 17.38 4.90 -11.30
N THR A 164 16.21 4.94 -11.94
CA THR A 164 15.83 4.03 -13.02
C THR A 164 15.28 4.81 -14.22
N PRO A 165 16.16 5.46 -15.01
CA PRO A 165 15.71 6.32 -16.11
C PRO A 165 15.23 5.55 -17.36
N ASP A 166 15.68 4.31 -17.57
CA ASP A 166 15.18 3.45 -18.66
C ASP A 166 14.38 2.27 -18.09
N PRO A 167 13.04 2.28 -18.19
CA PRO A 167 12.21 1.20 -17.66
C PRO A 167 12.44 -0.14 -18.35
N VAL A 168 12.94 -0.14 -19.60
CA VAL A 168 13.27 -1.38 -20.31
C VAL A 168 14.52 -2.01 -19.69
N LEU A 169 15.51 -1.20 -19.33
CA LEU A 169 16.72 -1.68 -18.65
C LEU A 169 16.37 -2.25 -17.27
N ALA A 170 15.52 -1.56 -16.51
CA ALA A 170 15.04 -2.01 -15.19
C ALA A 170 14.52 -3.46 -15.22
N VAL A 171 13.64 -3.74 -16.18
CA VAL A 171 13.05 -5.07 -16.35
C VAL A 171 14.09 -6.10 -16.79
N VAL A 172 14.97 -5.76 -17.72
CA VAL A 172 16.01 -6.70 -18.20
C VAL A 172 17.01 -7.02 -17.09
N ASP A 173 17.43 -6.02 -16.32
CA ASP A 173 18.38 -6.20 -15.21
C ASP A 173 17.78 -7.00 -14.08
N ASP A 174 16.53 -6.73 -13.71
CA ASP A 174 15.82 -7.49 -12.70
C ASP A 174 15.67 -8.98 -13.10
N LEU A 175 15.24 -9.26 -14.33
CA LEU A 175 15.14 -10.63 -14.83
C LEU A 175 16.51 -11.33 -14.93
N ARG A 176 17.56 -10.58 -15.27
CA ARG A 176 18.94 -11.07 -15.24
C ARG A 176 19.35 -11.44 -13.82
N MET A 177 19.07 -10.59 -12.83
CA MET A 177 19.37 -10.85 -11.43
C MET A 177 18.64 -12.08 -10.90
N THR A 178 17.36 -12.21 -11.22
CA THR A 178 16.54 -13.39 -10.91
C THR A 178 17.14 -14.66 -11.53
N ALA A 179 17.56 -14.62 -12.80
CA ALA A 179 18.17 -15.76 -13.47
C ALA A 179 19.55 -16.15 -12.89
N LEU A 180 20.26 -15.22 -12.26
CA LEU A 180 21.56 -15.43 -11.63
C LEU A 180 21.46 -15.80 -10.14
N ALA A 181 20.29 -15.63 -9.53
CA ALA A 181 20.05 -15.94 -8.12
C ALA A 181 20.25 -17.44 -7.85
N GLY A 182 21.00 -17.77 -6.80
CA GLY A 182 21.27 -19.16 -6.41
C GLY A 182 22.22 -19.96 -7.33
N VAL A 183 22.71 -19.36 -8.43
CA VAL A 183 23.64 -20.04 -9.34
C VAL A 183 25.06 -20.05 -8.77
N GLY A 184 25.44 -21.17 -8.17
CA GLY A 184 26.77 -21.36 -7.56
C GLY A 184 27.88 -21.81 -8.51
N ASN A 185 27.56 -22.40 -9.67
CA ASN A 185 28.56 -22.84 -10.66
C ASN A 185 29.06 -21.64 -11.50
N PRO A 186 30.37 -21.32 -11.51
CA PRO A 186 30.93 -20.20 -12.27
C PRO A 186 30.69 -20.28 -13.78
N GLU A 187 30.85 -21.45 -14.41
CA GLU A 187 30.65 -21.61 -15.86
C GLU A 187 29.17 -21.49 -16.24
N ALA A 188 28.27 -21.96 -15.38
CA ALA A 188 26.83 -21.76 -15.58
C ALA A 188 26.47 -20.27 -15.45
N ARG A 189 27.03 -19.60 -14.43
CA ARG A 189 26.85 -18.17 -14.19
C ARG A 189 27.32 -17.33 -15.37
N GLU A 190 28.48 -17.64 -15.92
CA GLU A 190 29.04 -16.95 -17.09
C GLU A 190 28.18 -17.15 -18.35
N ARG A 191 27.74 -18.39 -18.62
CA ARG A 191 26.84 -18.67 -19.76
C ARG A 191 25.50 -17.92 -19.65
N ILE A 192 24.93 -17.85 -18.44
CA ILE A 192 23.71 -17.09 -18.17
C ILE A 192 23.97 -15.59 -18.38
N GLY A 193 25.09 -15.07 -17.87
CA GLY A 193 25.52 -13.68 -18.08
C GLY A 193 25.61 -13.31 -19.55
N GLN A 194 26.37 -14.07 -20.34
CA GLN A 194 26.52 -13.84 -21.79
C GLN A 194 25.20 -13.92 -22.55
N ARG A 195 24.26 -14.78 -22.10
CA ARG A 195 22.91 -14.83 -22.68
C ARG A 195 22.15 -13.53 -22.40
N TRP A 196 22.19 -13.04 -21.17
CA TRP A 196 21.52 -11.79 -20.79
C TRP A 196 22.15 -10.56 -21.41
N ASP A 197 23.47 -10.52 -21.61
CA ASP A 197 24.13 -9.43 -22.35
C ASP A 197 23.61 -9.32 -23.79
N ARG A 198 23.40 -10.47 -24.47
CA ARG A 198 22.77 -10.50 -25.80
C ARG A 198 21.31 -10.04 -25.76
N ILE A 199 20.56 -10.41 -24.73
CA ILE A 199 19.16 -9.97 -24.56
C ILE A 199 19.11 -8.46 -24.33
N GLN A 200 19.97 -7.93 -23.47
CA GLN A 200 20.07 -6.51 -23.20
C GLN A 200 20.39 -5.72 -24.46
N GLN A 201 21.38 -6.16 -25.25
CA GLN A 201 21.68 -5.55 -26.54
C GLN A 201 20.46 -5.55 -27.49
N ALA A 202 19.79 -6.70 -27.66
CA ALA A 202 18.64 -6.80 -28.56
C ALA A 202 17.42 -5.97 -28.09
N VAL A 203 17.14 -5.95 -26.80
CA VAL A 203 15.92 -5.36 -26.26
C VAL A 203 16.12 -3.89 -25.87
N VAL A 204 17.15 -3.60 -25.09
CA VAL A 204 17.43 -2.25 -24.58
C VAL A 204 18.01 -1.40 -25.71
N THR A 205 19.05 -1.88 -26.40
CA THR A 205 19.73 -1.07 -27.42
C THR A 205 19.01 -1.09 -28.77
N GLU A 206 18.61 -2.27 -29.26
CA GLU A 206 18.02 -2.42 -30.60
C GLU A 206 16.49 -2.32 -30.61
N GLY A 207 15.83 -2.38 -29.46
CA GLY A 207 14.37 -2.23 -29.35
C GLY A 207 13.58 -3.43 -29.87
N ASP A 208 14.15 -4.64 -29.84
CA ASP A 208 13.49 -5.86 -30.37
C ASP A 208 12.21 -6.20 -29.58
N ALA A 209 11.06 -5.84 -30.16
CA ALA A 209 9.73 -6.10 -29.62
C ALA A 209 9.34 -7.59 -29.57
N ARG A 210 9.95 -8.46 -30.40
CA ARG A 210 9.69 -9.90 -30.34
C ARG A 210 10.44 -10.51 -29.16
N GLN A 211 11.70 -10.14 -28.99
CA GLN A 211 12.50 -10.60 -27.86
C GLN A 211 11.95 -10.05 -26.53
N TRP A 212 11.53 -8.79 -26.48
CA TRP A 212 10.83 -8.19 -25.32
C TRP A 212 9.61 -9.02 -24.88
N ARG A 213 8.65 -9.27 -25.79
CA ARG A 213 7.45 -10.05 -25.44
C ARG A 213 7.76 -11.50 -25.07
N ARG A 214 8.83 -12.08 -25.62
CA ARG A 214 9.29 -13.42 -25.24
C ARG A 214 9.79 -13.42 -23.80
N ILE A 215 10.70 -12.52 -23.43
CA ILE A 215 11.26 -12.48 -22.07
C ILE A 215 10.20 -12.17 -21.02
N LEU A 216 9.20 -11.33 -21.33
CA LEU A 216 8.10 -11.04 -20.39
C LEU A 216 7.17 -12.23 -20.19
N ARG A 217 6.83 -12.95 -21.28
CA ARG A 217 5.96 -14.13 -21.21
C ARG A 217 6.61 -15.27 -20.45
N ASP A 218 7.91 -15.44 -20.63
CA ASP A 218 8.68 -16.52 -20.02
C ASP A 218 9.17 -16.14 -18.60
N SER A 219 8.76 -14.97 -18.08
CA SER A 219 9.13 -14.47 -16.75
C SER A 219 7.94 -14.31 -15.81
N GLY A 220 8.18 -13.71 -14.64
CA GLY A 220 7.13 -13.29 -13.70
C GLY A 220 6.31 -12.08 -14.16
N TYR A 221 6.58 -11.48 -15.34
CA TYR A 221 5.95 -10.22 -15.80
C TYR A 221 5.12 -10.35 -17.09
N PRO A 222 4.30 -11.42 -17.28
CA PRO A 222 3.61 -11.64 -18.55
C PRO A 222 2.64 -10.50 -18.91
N HIS A 223 2.00 -9.89 -17.90
CA HIS A 223 1.03 -8.81 -18.10
C HIS A 223 1.67 -7.45 -18.41
N LEU A 224 2.97 -7.29 -18.18
CA LEU A 224 3.66 -6.08 -18.62
C LEU A 224 3.63 -5.94 -20.14
N ALA A 225 3.54 -7.04 -20.88
CA ALA A 225 3.41 -7.02 -22.34
C ALA A 225 2.04 -6.50 -22.82
N GLU A 226 1.03 -6.47 -21.95
CA GLU A 226 -0.29 -5.90 -22.26
C GLU A 226 -0.27 -4.37 -22.11
N VAL A 227 0.47 -3.86 -21.12
CA VAL A 227 0.61 -2.42 -20.83
C VAL A 227 1.67 -1.77 -21.72
N ALA A 228 2.79 -2.44 -21.92
CA ALA A 228 3.90 -2.00 -22.77
C ALA A 228 4.31 -3.12 -23.75
N PRO A 229 3.63 -3.26 -24.90
CA PRO A 229 3.90 -4.34 -25.86
C PRO A 229 5.29 -4.29 -26.51
N THR A 230 5.95 -3.15 -26.49
CA THR A 230 7.29 -2.94 -27.06
C THR A 230 8.18 -2.13 -26.11
N PRO A 231 9.52 -2.21 -26.26
CA PRO A 231 10.45 -1.34 -25.52
C PRO A 231 10.16 0.16 -25.71
N ALA A 232 9.69 0.57 -26.89
CA ALA A 232 9.32 1.95 -27.16
C ALA A 232 8.04 2.37 -26.39
N ASP A 233 7.08 1.47 -26.22
CA ASP A 233 5.88 1.74 -25.41
C ASP A 233 6.24 1.90 -23.93
N ALA A 234 7.12 1.04 -23.39
CA ALA A 234 7.61 1.15 -22.01
C ALA A 234 8.31 2.49 -21.77
N ARG A 235 9.20 2.91 -22.68
CA ARG A 235 9.88 4.21 -22.59
C ARG A 235 8.95 5.40 -22.76
N ARG A 236 7.90 5.27 -23.56
CA ARG A 236 6.88 6.32 -23.73
C ARG A 236 6.06 6.51 -22.45
N LEU A 237 5.74 5.42 -21.74
CA LEU A 237 5.09 5.48 -20.44
C LEU A 237 6.04 6.04 -19.36
N GLY A 238 7.34 5.74 -19.47
CA GLY A 238 8.31 6.11 -18.46
C GLY A 238 8.23 5.20 -17.22
N THR A 239 9.20 5.33 -16.33
CA THR A 239 9.24 4.58 -15.07
C THR A 239 8.08 4.99 -14.16
N ASP A 240 7.76 6.28 -14.10
CA ASP A 240 6.62 6.84 -13.36
C ASP A 240 5.28 6.31 -13.87
N GLY A 241 5.08 6.30 -15.19
CA GLY A 241 3.86 5.75 -15.80
C GLY A 241 3.66 4.25 -15.51
N LEU A 242 4.76 3.49 -15.43
CA LEU A 242 4.71 2.06 -15.10
C LEU A 242 4.51 1.80 -13.60
N ILE A 243 5.05 2.64 -12.71
CA ILE A 243 4.74 2.61 -11.28
C ILE A 243 3.26 2.93 -11.05
N LEU A 244 2.71 3.95 -11.74
CA LEU A 244 1.29 4.27 -11.69
C LEU A 244 0.42 3.11 -12.18
N ALA A 245 0.81 2.45 -13.27
CA ALA A 245 0.12 1.26 -13.75
C ALA A 245 0.15 0.11 -12.72
N ALA A 246 1.26 -0.08 -12.01
CA ALA A 246 1.37 -1.08 -10.94
C ALA A 246 0.52 -0.73 -9.70
N ALA A 247 0.38 0.56 -9.38
CA ALA A 247 -0.51 1.03 -8.31
C ALA A 247 -1.99 0.72 -8.61
N GLU A 248 -2.38 0.64 -9.88
CA GLU A 248 -3.75 0.32 -10.29
C GLU A 248 -4.01 -1.18 -10.51
N SER A 249 -3.04 -1.90 -11.09
CA SER A 249 -3.22 -3.27 -11.56
C SER A 249 -2.47 -4.29 -10.72
N THR A 250 -3.19 -5.25 -10.14
CA THR A 250 -2.61 -6.43 -9.48
C THR A 250 -1.76 -7.28 -10.42
N ALA A 251 -2.04 -7.23 -11.71
CA ALA A 251 -1.32 -8.00 -12.73
C ALA A 251 0.14 -7.56 -12.91
N LEU A 252 0.49 -6.35 -12.45
CA LEU A 252 1.85 -5.80 -12.46
C LEU A 252 2.55 -5.89 -11.10
N TRP A 253 1.92 -6.50 -10.10
CA TRP A 253 2.42 -6.57 -8.73
C TRP A 253 3.80 -7.20 -8.61
N SER A 254 4.10 -8.21 -9.42
CA SER A 254 5.42 -8.86 -9.43
C SER A 254 6.50 -8.03 -10.13
N SER A 255 6.13 -6.99 -10.88
CA SER A 255 7.08 -6.23 -11.68
C SER A 255 7.95 -5.31 -10.80
N PRO A 256 9.16 -4.94 -11.24
CA PRO A 256 10.04 -4.03 -10.48
C PRO A 256 9.41 -2.63 -10.24
N PHE A 257 8.34 -2.28 -10.95
CA PHE A 257 7.63 -1.02 -10.75
C PHE A 257 6.70 -1.04 -9.53
N ALA A 258 6.40 -2.21 -8.99
CA ALA A 258 5.64 -2.34 -7.74
C ALA A 258 6.52 -2.08 -6.49
N ASP A 259 7.85 -2.16 -6.62
CA ASP A 259 8.79 -2.02 -5.49
C ASP A 259 8.74 -0.64 -4.82
N ALA A 260 8.32 0.39 -5.57
CA ALA A 260 8.13 1.75 -5.05
C ALA A 260 6.85 1.90 -4.20
N LEU A 261 5.86 1.01 -4.38
CA LEU A 261 4.53 1.15 -3.78
C LEU A 261 4.52 1.11 -2.25
N PRO A 262 5.28 0.24 -1.55
CA PRO A 262 5.34 0.26 -0.08
C PRO A 262 5.81 1.60 0.48
N LEU A 263 6.87 2.19 -0.09
CA LEU A 263 7.40 3.48 0.36
C LEU A 263 6.44 4.62 0.03
N ALA A 264 5.88 4.63 -1.18
CA ALA A 264 4.88 5.61 -1.59
C ALA A 264 3.62 5.55 -0.69
N LEU A 265 3.19 4.35 -0.30
CA LEU A 265 2.06 4.14 0.60
C LEU A 265 2.38 4.62 2.02
N ALA A 266 3.60 4.38 2.50
CA ALA A 266 4.07 4.90 3.79
C ALA A 266 4.00 6.43 3.83
N HIS A 267 4.48 7.12 2.77
CA HIS A 267 4.36 8.58 2.68
C HIS A 267 2.91 9.06 2.49
N THR A 268 2.10 8.34 1.71
CA THR A 268 0.71 8.72 1.43
C THR A 268 -0.16 8.69 2.70
N LEU A 269 0.07 7.70 3.56
CA LEU A 269 -0.66 7.52 4.81
C LEU A 269 0.07 8.10 6.04
N ASP A 270 1.22 8.76 5.81
CA ASP A 270 2.14 9.28 6.83
C ASP A 270 2.52 8.23 7.90
N LEU A 271 2.77 6.99 7.49
CA LEU A 271 3.10 5.88 8.37
C LEU A 271 4.62 5.73 8.53
N ASP A 272 5.03 5.29 9.71
CA ASP A 272 6.33 4.63 9.90
C ASP A 272 6.14 3.14 9.61
N LEU A 273 6.29 2.75 8.34
CA LEU A 273 6.04 1.38 7.88
C LEU A 273 7.33 0.55 8.03
N ARG A 274 7.27 -0.51 8.82
CA ARG A 274 8.39 -1.38 9.18
C ARG A 274 8.25 -2.71 8.46
N LEU A 275 9.10 -2.96 7.46
CA LEU A 275 9.17 -4.26 6.79
C LEU A 275 10.06 -5.21 7.57
N VAL A 276 9.51 -6.33 8.01
CA VAL A 276 10.19 -7.35 8.80
C VAL A 276 10.49 -8.55 7.91
N GLY A 277 11.77 -8.78 7.61
CA GLY A 277 12.23 -9.95 6.87
C GLY A 277 13.03 -10.90 7.75
N THR A 278 13.24 -12.12 7.26
CA THR A 278 14.14 -13.12 7.88
C THR A 278 15.46 -13.14 7.14
N ALA A 279 16.59 -13.06 7.87
CA ALA A 279 17.89 -13.06 7.22
C ALA A 279 18.13 -14.39 6.48
N PRO A 280 18.57 -14.37 5.20
CA PRO A 280 18.82 -15.58 4.41
C PRO A 280 19.83 -16.53 5.07
N SER A 281 20.81 -15.96 5.80
CA SER A 281 21.90 -16.70 6.43
C SER A 281 21.61 -17.12 7.88
N ALA A 282 20.52 -16.62 8.47
CA ALA A 282 20.14 -16.85 9.85
C ALA A 282 18.61 -16.71 9.99
N PRO A 283 17.83 -17.76 9.64
CA PRO A 283 16.36 -17.69 9.66
C PRO A 283 15.76 -17.42 11.04
N ALA A 284 16.56 -17.54 12.11
CA ALA A 284 16.18 -17.14 13.47
C ALA A 284 16.37 -15.64 13.76
N SER A 285 17.06 -14.88 12.90
CA SER A 285 17.24 -13.44 13.04
C SER A 285 16.33 -12.69 12.07
N THR A 286 15.53 -11.79 12.62
CA THR A 286 14.68 -10.84 11.90
C THR A 286 15.45 -9.55 11.66
N PHE A 287 15.31 -8.98 10.47
CA PHE A 287 15.74 -7.61 10.18
C PHE A 287 14.52 -6.72 9.97
N VAL A 288 14.64 -5.45 10.35
CA VAL A 288 13.57 -4.47 10.22
C VAL A 288 14.07 -3.34 9.33
N THR A 289 13.38 -3.11 8.23
CA THR A 289 13.64 -2.01 7.30
C THR A 289 12.54 -0.95 7.47
N PRO A 290 12.87 0.24 8.01
CA PRO A 290 11.91 1.32 8.14
C PRO A 290 11.70 2.04 6.81
N LEU A 291 10.43 2.31 6.48
CA LEU A 291 9.98 3.13 5.37
C LEU A 291 9.25 4.36 5.96
N ASN A 292 9.62 5.56 5.50
CA ASN A 292 9.17 6.84 6.06
C ASN A 292 9.31 6.93 7.60
N PRO A 293 10.54 6.78 8.14
CA PRO A 293 10.77 6.78 9.59
C PRO A 293 10.32 8.12 10.20
N GLY A 294 9.50 8.04 11.26
CA GLY A 294 8.97 9.21 11.95
C GLY A 294 7.62 9.73 11.44
N GLY A 295 6.95 9.02 10.52
CA GLY A 295 5.58 9.36 10.10
C GLY A 295 4.59 9.44 11.27
N ASN A 296 3.67 10.40 11.23
CA ASN A 296 2.79 10.72 12.36
C ASN A 296 1.54 9.82 12.45
N GLY A 297 1.25 9.04 11.42
CA GLY A 297 0.19 8.02 11.36
C GLY A 297 0.47 6.76 12.20
N GLY A 298 1.64 6.72 12.86
CA GLY A 298 2.08 5.66 13.76
C GLY A 298 2.79 4.51 13.05
N THR A 299 3.34 3.61 13.85
CA THR A 299 4.18 2.50 13.36
C THR A 299 3.36 1.27 12.98
N VAL A 300 3.58 0.75 11.77
CA VAL A 300 2.97 -0.48 11.26
C VAL A 300 4.06 -1.48 10.92
N HIS A 301 3.95 -2.72 11.37
CA HIS A 301 4.85 -3.80 10.98
C HIS A 301 4.17 -4.72 9.96
N LEU A 302 4.88 -5.08 8.91
CA LEU A 302 4.47 -6.11 7.94
C LEU A 302 5.61 -7.11 7.75
N ALA A 303 5.31 -8.39 7.63
CA ALA A 303 6.30 -9.38 7.25
C ALA A 303 6.49 -9.33 5.74
N TYR A 304 7.73 -9.40 5.27
CA TYR A 304 8.08 -9.36 3.86
C TYR A 304 8.95 -10.57 3.50
N ASN A 305 8.60 -11.28 2.43
CA ASN A 305 9.33 -12.49 1.99
C ASN A 305 10.69 -12.17 1.32
N GLY A 306 10.97 -10.91 1.03
CA GLY A 306 12.19 -10.48 0.32
C GLY A 306 12.04 -10.41 -1.20
N SER A 307 10.86 -10.65 -1.74
CA SER A 307 10.60 -10.63 -3.19
C SER A 307 9.33 -9.85 -3.54
N ASP A 308 8.16 -10.31 -3.09
CA ASP A 308 6.87 -9.85 -3.64
C ASP A 308 5.67 -10.10 -2.72
N HIS A 309 5.87 -10.67 -1.52
CA HIS A 309 4.77 -11.07 -0.66
C HIS A 309 4.85 -10.42 0.72
N TYR A 310 3.69 -9.97 1.20
CA TYR A 310 3.51 -9.33 2.49
C TYR A 310 2.47 -10.07 3.33
N ASP A 311 2.79 -10.29 4.60
CA ASP A 311 1.83 -10.78 5.60
C ASP A 311 1.65 -9.74 6.72
N ALA A 312 0.45 -9.69 7.31
CA ALA A 312 0.18 -8.79 8.42
C ALA A 312 0.93 -9.22 9.68
N LEU A 313 1.44 -8.26 10.46
CA LEU A 313 2.04 -8.50 11.77
C LEU A 313 1.24 -7.74 12.83
N ILE A 314 0.52 -8.50 13.64
CA ILE A 314 -0.36 -7.95 14.68
C ILE A 314 0.31 -8.08 16.06
N PRO A 315 0.26 -7.04 16.91
CA PRO A 315 0.77 -7.15 18.28
C PRO A 315 0.04 -8.24 19.08
N ALA A 316 0.76 -9.02 19.88
CA ALA A 316 0.14 -10.06 20.72
C ALA A 316 -0.94 -9.50 21.66
N ALA A 317 -0.78 -8.27 22.13
CA ALA A 317 -1.78 -7.58 22.96
C ALA A 317 -3.09 -7.25 22.22
N SER A 318 -3.10 -7.31 20.89
CA SER A 318 -4.28 -7.09 20.05
C SER A 318 -5.10 -8.35 19.81
N LEU A 319 -4.59 -9.53 20.20
CA LEU A 319 -5.34 -10.78 20.10
C LEU A 319 -6.32 -10.91 21.28
N PRO A 320 -7.53 -11.48 21.05
CA PRO A 320 -8.45 -11.78 22.15
C PRO A 320 -7.81 -12.77 23.14
N ALA A 321 -7.95 -12.50 24.43
CA ALA A 321 -7.44 -13.39 25.47
C ALA A 321 -8.11 -14.78 25.35
N PRO A 322 -7.35 -15.89 25.49
CA PRO A 322 -7.95 -17.23 25.46
C PRO A 322 -9.00 -17.34 26.55
N THR A 323 -10.19 -17.83 26.19
CA THR A 323 -11.26 -18.07 27.16
C THR A 323 -10.78 -19.09 28.19
N PRO A 324 -10.84 -18.82 29.50
CA PRO A 324 -10.39 -19.77 30.50
C PRO A 324 -11.19 -21.06 30.39
N THR A 325 -10.49 -22.18 30.18
CA THR A 325 -11.10 -23.51 30.18
C THR A 325 -11.68 -23.76 31.56
N ILE A 326 -13.01 -23.75 31.68
CA ILE A 326 -13.69 -24.15 32.92
C ILE A 326 -13.39 -25.65 33.12
N PRO A 327 -12.71 -26.05 34.21
CA PRO A 327 -12.46 -27.47 34.44
C PRO A 327 -13.79 -28.19 34.59
N ALA A 328 -13.95 -29.30 33.84
CA ALA A 328 -15.13 -30.14 33.92
C ALA A 328 -15.34 -30.59 35.38
N PRO A 329 -16.60 -30.60 35.88
CA PRO A 329 -16.87 -31.03 37.24
C PRO A 329 -16.43 -32.48 37.40
N ALA A 330 -15.62 -32.74 38.42
CA ALA A 330 -15.20 -34.09 38.77
C ALA A 330 -16.42 -34.92 39.18
N THR A 331 -16.69 -35.99 38.44
CA THR A 331 -17.66 -37.04 38.80
C THR A 331 -17.04 -38.07 39.72
#